data_AF-A0A8K0K817-F1
#
_entry.id   AF-A0A8K0K817-F1
#
_cell.length_a   1.000
_cell.length_b   1.000
_cell.length_c   1.000
_cell.angle_alpha   90.00
_cell.angle_beta   90.00
_cell.angle_gamma   90.00
#
_symmetry.space_group_name_H-M   'P 1'
#
loop_
_entity.id
_entity.type
_entity.pdbx_description
1 polymer ?
#
loop_
_entity_poly.entity_id
_entity_poly.type
_entity_poly.pdbx_seq_one_letter_code
_entity_poly.pdbx_strand_id
1 'polypeptide(L)'
;MNVYFSFNSSHVHRTGHIGDFAIISEEAIAKGIRRIVALTGPEASKALRKSHQLEVAVHELESRSDEFAQGGRGEAGNRGNILRNIVELNEDVSRAPIPYWNKHKLRTALGDLKRKLDEQERSAMTAMASDVATKAKELAEANKGAPFIVAELPAKSSGKALDGALKQVKIVSPDTAALFFSVDHEAGKIMCLSAVPKSAVKNGLKATEWVGSVTQLLGGRGGGKPESAQASGPNVKCLAEAVQTAISFAKSHLKASQPAAEKATSEKAEPAKGSTVSKGKKSASSLILHFPEGLKNAALFPRMAAGFSGNSVDINSKGVAELVLEKDGSVLLKGSSAIAYHLAGNSLGPVDAETLQWVFYADNHLIPYVLSSTMGNKGCGKQALHTSLKCLDSVLSERNYLNSSKMSLGDLAVFCSLIPLSKDGTAQNAPELGKYNNVKRWFTAIRSQKPVIEILEGK
;
A
#
# COMPACT_ATOMS: atom_id res chain seq x y z
N MET A 1 -41.22 -37.43 -30.82
CA MET A 1 -41.58 -37.34 -29.40
C MET A 1 -42.49 -36.12 -29.26
N ASN A 2 -43.81 -36.34 -29.29
CA ASN A 2 -44.78 -35.24 -29.21
C ASN A 2 -44.97 -34.86 -27.74
N VAL A 3 -44.52 -33.65 -27.37
CA VAL A 3 -44.73 -33.09 -26.04
C VAL A 3 -46.02 -32.29 -26.08
N TYR A 4 -47.07 -32.82 -25.46
CA TYR A 4 -48.30 -32.08 -25.21
C TYR A 4 -48.10 -31.18 -23.98
N PHE A 5 -48.10 -29.86 -24.17
CA PHE A 5 -48.27 -28.92 -23.07
C PHE A 5 -49.76 -28.65 -22.87
N SER A 6 -50.31 -29.08 -21.73
CA SER A 6 -51.65 -28.68 -21.31
C SER A 6 -51.53 -27.39 -20.49
N PHE A 7 -51.90 -26.25 -21.06
CA PHE A 7 -51.94 -24.96 -20.36
C PHE A 7 -53.38 -24.66 -19.90
N ASN A 8 -53.63 -24.82 -18.60
CA ASN A 8 -54.88 -24.38 -17.95
C ASN A 8 -54.80 -22.91 -17.48
N SER A 9 -53.91 -22.10 -18.06
CA SER A 9 -53.70 -20.70 -17.69
C SER A 9 -54.47 -19.75 -18.60
N SER A 10 -54.96 -18.64 -18.04
CA SER A 10 -55.51 -17.53 -18.82
C SER A 10 -54.39 -16.86 -19.63
N HIS A 11 -54.55 -16.82 -20.95
CA HIS A 11 -53.61 -16.17 -21.87
C HIS A 11 -54.21 -14.90 -22.45
N VAL A 12 -53.36 -13.93 -22.76
CA VAL A 12 -53.75 -12.76 -23.56
C VAL A 12 -54.01 -13.18 -25.01
N HIS A 13 -55.00 -12.56 -25.66
CA HIS A 13 -55.32 -12.84 -27.07
C HIS A 13 -54.21 -12.43 -28.05
N ARG A 14 -53.42 -11.41 -27.71
CA ARG A 14 -52.31 -10.89 -28.52
C ARG A 14 -51.18 -10.45 -27.60
N THR A 15 -49.93 -10.62 -28.03
CA THR A 15 -48.75 -10.20 -27.27
C THR A 15 -48.74 -8.70 -26.96
N GLY A 16 -49.29 -7.87 -27.86
CA GLY A 16 -49.44 -6.44 -27.62
C GLY A 16 -50.30 -6.06 -26.41
N HIS A 17 -51.19 -6.96 -25.94
CA HIS A 17 -51.99 -6.70 -24.74
C HIS A 17 -51.17 -6.81 -23.43
N ILE A 18 -49.96 -7.36 -23.48
CA ILE A 18 -49.05 -7.44 -22.32
C ILE A 18 -48.57 -6.03 -21.92
N GLY A 19 -48.50 -5.10 -22.89
CA GLY A 19 -48.02 -3.74 -22.67
C GLY A 19 -46.51 -3.68 -22.42
N ASP A 20 -46.08 -2.72 -21.60
CA ASP A 20 -44.68 -2.56 -21.24
C ASP A 20 -44.12 -3.80 -20.55
N PHE A 21 -42.83 -4.04 -20.72
CA PHE A 21 -42.10 -5.16 -20.13
C PHE A 21 -40.77 -4.68 -19.57
N ALA A 22 -40.48 -4.99 -18.31
CA ALA A 22 -39.25 -4.59 -17.64
C ALA A 22 -38.68 -5.72 -16.77
N ILE A 23 -37.44 -6.12 -17.04
CA ILE A 23 -36.70 -7.07 -16.19
C ILE A 23 -36.19 -6.32 -14.96
N ILE A 24 -36.56 -6.74 -13.75
CA ILE A 24 -36.23 -6.08 -12.49
C ILE A 24 -35.06 -6.75 -11.77
N SER A 25 -34.93 -8.07 -11.88
CA SER A 25 -33.78 -8.79 -11.32
C SER A 25 -33.44 -10.05 -12.11
N GLU A 26 -32.16 -10.41 -12.01
CA GLU A 26 -31.62 -11.68 -12.50
C GLU A 26 -30.76 -12.28 -11.39
N GLU A 27 -31.06 -13.52 -10.98
CA GLU A 27 -30.37 -14.19 -9.88
C GLU A 27 -29.93 -15.60 -10.28
N ALA A 28 -28.68 -15.97 -9.98
CA ALA A 28 -28.23 -17.35 -10.16
C ALA A 28 -28.77 -18.21 -9.02
N ILE A 29 -29.56 -19.24 -9.35
CA ILE A 29 -30.05 -20.20 -8.35
C ILE A 29 -29.05 -21.35 -8.18
N ALA A 30 -28.50 -21.85 -9.30
CA ALA A 30 -27.57 -22.97 -9.35
C ALA A 30 -26.67 -22.87 -10.59
N LYS A 31 -25.67 -23.76 -10.70
CA LYS A 31 -24.78 -23.82 -11.88
C LYS A 31 -25.63 -24.02 -13.15
N GLY A 32 -25.66 -22.99 -14.01
CA GLY A 32 -26.42 -22.99 -15.26
C GLY A 32 -27.91 -22.65 -15.13
N ILE A 33 -28.42 -22.31 -13.93
CA ILE A 33 -29.83 -21.96 -13.70
C ILE A 33 -29.94 -20.51 -13.21
N ARG A 34 -30.70 -19.68 -13.93
CA ARG A 34 -30.93 -18.28 -13.62
C ARG A 34 -32.42 -17.99 -13.48
N ARG A 35 -32.79 -17.21 -12.46
CA ARG A 35 -34.11 -16.65 -12.24
C ARG A 35 -34.16 -15.25 -12.84
N ILE A 36 -35.13 -15.00 -13.70
CA ILE A 36 -35.41 -13.65 -14.20
C ILE A 36 -36.76 -13.23 -13.63
N VAL A 37 -36.80 -12.09 -12.97
CA VAL A 37 -38.04 -11.46 -12.50
C VAL A 37 -38.33 -10.27 -13.39
N ALA A 38 -39.49 -10.26 -14.02
CA ALA A 38 -39.94 -9.17 -14.88
C ALA A 38 -41.35 -8.71 -14.51
N LEU A 39 -41.62 -7.42 -14.71
CA LEU A 39 -42.92 -6.80 -14.60
C LEU A 39 -43.50 -6.58 -15.99
N THR A 40 -44.82 -6.63 -16.10
CA THR A 40 -45.58 -6.34 -17.33
C THR A 40 -46.68 -5.31 -17.10
N GLY A 41 -47.17 -4.70 -18.18
CA GLY A 41 -48.34 -3.83 -18.16
C GLY A 41 -48.14 -2.59 -17.28
N PRO A 42 -49.17 -2.16 -16.52
CA PRO A 42 -49.09 -0.92 -15.72
C PRO A 42 -47.96 -0.89 -14.68
N GLU A 43 -47.61 -2.05 -14.10
CA GLU A 43 -46.50 -2.14 -13.13
C GLU A 43 -45.14 -1.94 -13.82
N ALA A 44 -44.98 -2.43 -15.06
CA ALA A 44 -43.80 -2.13 -15.86
C ALA A 44 -43.72 -0.64 -16.23
N SER A 45 -44.84 -0.03 -16.64
CA SER A 45 -44.87 1.42 -16.92
C SER A 45 -44.50 2.25 -15.68
N LYS A 46 -44.96 1.84 -14.49
CA LYS A 46 -44.61 2.49 -13.22
C LYS A 46 -43.12 2.35 -12.90
N ALA A 47 -42.56 1.17 -13.10
CA ALA A 47 -41.12 0.91 -12.94
C ALA A 47 -40.27 1.78 -13.88
N LEU A 48 -40.67 1.90 -15.16
CA LEU A 48 -39.98 2.75 -16.14
C LEU A 48 -40.03 4.23 -15.76
N ARG A 49 -41.20 4.75 -15.36
CA ARG A 49 -41.33 6.13 -14.88
C ARG A 49 -40.48 6.42 -13.65
N LYS A 50 -40.47 5.50 -12.67
CA LYS A 50 -39.62 5.65 -11.48
C LYS A 50 -38.14 5.61 -11.83
N SER A 51 -37.76 4.78 -12.80
CA SER A 51 -36.40 4.71 -13.33
C SER A 51 -35.96 6.06 -13.90
N HIS A 52 -36.82 6.69 -14.70
CA HIS A 52 -36.53 8.00 -15.28
C HIS A 52 -36.42 9.11 -14.22
N GLN A 53 -37.27 9.10 -13.19
CA GLN A 53 -37.16 10.04 -12.07
C GLN A 53 -35.82 9.92 -11.34
N LEU A 54 -35.33 8.69 -11.14
CA LEU A 54 -34.03 8.46 -10.51
C LEU A 54 -32.87 8.85 -11.41
N GLU A 55 -32.97 8.66 -12.73
CA GLU A 55 -31.98 9.16 -13.69
C GLU A 55 -31.84 10.68 -13.61
N VAL A 56 -32.95 11.41 -13.59
CA VAL A 56 -32.94 12.87 -13.46
C VAL A 56 -32.28 13.29 -12.15
N ALA A 57 -32.64 12.66 -11.02
CA ALA A 57 -32.04 12.96 -9.72
C ALA A 57 -30.53 12.69 -9.69
N VAL A 58 -30.05 11.61 -10.32
CA VAL A 58 -28.61 11.33 -10.43
C VAL A 58 -27.93 12.40 -11.29
N HIS A 59 -28.51 12.77 -12.42
CA HIS A 59 -27.94 13.80 -13.31
C HIS A 59 -27.87 15.18 -12.64
N GLU A 60 -28.90 15.55 -11.85
CA GLU A 60 -28.89 16.78 -11.05
C GLU A 60 -27.77 16.76 -10.00
N LEU A 61 -27.54 15.62 -9.32
CA LEU A 61 -26.43 15.48 -8.37
C LEU A 61 -25.05 15.53 -9.06
N GLU A 62 -24.92 14.93 -10.23
CA GLU A 62 -23.69 15.03 -11.05
C GLU A 62 -23.41 16.49 -11.41
N SER A 63 -24.41 17.21 -11.92
CA SER A 63 -24.31 18.63 -12.28
C SER A 63 -23.89 19.48 -11.08
N ARG A 64 -24.53 19.27 -9.91
CA ARG A 64 -24.18 19.97 -8.66
C ARG A 64 -22.76 19.65 -8.19
N SER A 65 -22.30 18.42 -8.40
CA SER A 65 -20.93 18.02 -8.07
C SER A 65 -19.90 18.66 -9.00
N ASP A 66 -20.23 18.81 -10.28
CA ASP A 66 -19.35 19.45 -11.26
C ASP A 66 -19.28 20.97 -11.03
N GLU A 67 -20.40 21.61 -10.68
CA GLU A 67 -20.43 23.02 -10.24
C GLU A 67 -19.57 23.23 -8.99
N PHE A 68 -19.65 22.31 -8.01
CA PHE A 68 -18.79 22.35 -6.82
C PHE A 68 -17.31 22.19 -7.18
N ALA A 69 -16.97 21.37 -8.17
CA ALA A 69 -15.60 21.22 -8.64
C ALA A 69 -15.05 22.48 -9.32
N GLN A 70 -15.90 23.31 -9.93
CA GLN A 70 -15.53 24.52 -10.66
C GLN A 70 -15.59 25.79 -9.79
N GLY A 71 -16.47 25.83 -8.78
CA GLY A 71 -16.62 26.93 -7.83
C GLY A 71 -15.65 26.83 -6.65
N GLY A 72 -14.58 27.64 -6.67
CA GLY A 72 -13.53 27.59 -5.66
C GLY A 72 -13.98 27.90 -4.21
N ARG A 73 -13.49 27.06 -3.29
CA ARG A 73 -13.21 27.34 -1.86
C ARG A 73 -14.38 27.73 -0.93
N GLY A 74 -15.62 27.57 -1.34
CA GLY A 74 -16.78 27.74 -0.47
C GLY A 74 -17.40 26.40 -0.03
N GLU A 75 -17.45 26.17 1.28
CA GLU A 75 -18.46 25.37 1.96
C GLU A 75 -18.29 23.83 1.98
N ALA A 76 -17.51 23.34 2.96
CA ALA A 76 -17.57 21.97 3.45
C ALA A 76 -19.00 21.49 3.81
N GLY A 77 -19.93 22.42 4.06
CA GLY A 77 -21.37 22.15 4.19
C GLY A 77 -22.00 21.59 2.92
N ASN A 78 -21.56 22.04 1.73
CA ASN A 78 -22.12 21.56 0.47
C ASN A 78 -21.58 20.16 0.11
N ARG A 79 -20.28 19.87 0.35
CA ARG A 79 -19.71 18.53 0.14
C ARG A 79 -20.35 17.46 1.03
N GLY A 80 -20.46 17.74 2.34
CA GLY A 80 -21.10 16.81 3.27
C GLY A 80 -22.54 16.50 2.86
N ASN A 81 -23.27 17.51 2.37
CA ASN A 81 -24.61 17.35 1.83
C ASN A 81 -24.63 16.54 0.53
N ILE A 82 -23.69 16.77 -0.40
CA ILE A 82 -23.58 15.99 -1.64
C ILE A 82 -23.30 14.51 -1.32
N LEU A 83 -22.35 14.22 -0.44
CA LEU A 83 -22.04 12.84 -0.02
C LEU A 83 -23.24 12.17 0.63
N ARG A 84 -23.95 12.88 1.50
CA ARG A 84 -25.18 12.39 2.12
C ARG A 84 -26.24 12.08 1.05
N ASN A 85 -26.47 12.98 0.12
CA ASN A 85 -27.44 12.80 -0.97
C ASN A 85 -27.05 11.62 -1.88
N ILE A 86 -25.76 11.41 -2.15
CA ILE A 86 -25.28 10.25 -2.91
C ILE A 86 -25.62 8.95 -2.17
N VAL A 87 -25.39 8.90 -0.85
CA VAL A 87 -25.70 7.72 -0.04
C VAL A 87 -27.21 7.45 -0.02
N GLU A 88 -28.01 8.49 0.25
CA GLU A 88 -29.48 8.39 0.27
C GLU A 88 -30.03 7.95 -1.11
N LEU A 89 -29.59 8.57 -2.21
CA LEU A 89 -30.05 8.21 -3.54
C LEU A 89 -29.59 6.80 -3.96
N ASN A 90 -28.40 6.37 -3.54
CA ASN A 90 -27.94 5.01 -3.80
C ASN A 90 -28.80 3.97 -3.04
N GLU A 91 -29.23 4.27 -1.81
CA GLU A 91 -30.20 3.42 -1.10
C GLU A 91 -31.54 3.37 -1.82
N ASP A 92 -32.04 4.51 -2.30
CA ASP A 92 -33.29 4.60 -3.07
C ASP A 92 -33.23 3.79 -4.38
N VAL A 93 -32.16 3.93 -5.16
CA VAL A 93 -31.93 3.16 -6.39
C VAL A 93 -31.88 1.65 -6.09
N SER A 94 -31.28 1.27 -4.95
CA SER A 94 -31.16 -0.13 -4.55
C SER A 94 -32.51 -0.77 -4.26
N ARG A 95 -33.38 -0.05 -3.55
CA ARG A 95 -34.72 -0.51 -3.14
C ARG A 95 -35.76 -0.41 -4.26
N ALA A 96 -35.56 0.48 -5.23
CA ALA A 96 -36.56 0.72 -6.27
C ALA A 96 -36.76 -0.49 -7.21
N PRO A 97 -38.02 -0.86 -7.55
CA PRO A 97 -38.32 -1.88 -8.56
C PRO A 97 -38.21 -1.28 -9.97
N ILE A 98 -36.99 -0.99 -10.40
CA ILE A 98 -36.66 -0.41 -11.72
C ILE A 98 -35.92 -1.43 -12.59
N PRO A 99 -35.82 -1.22 -13.93
CA PRO A 99 -35.11 -2.12 -14.82
C PRO A 99 -33.69 -2.44 -14.34
N TYR A 100 -33.33 -3.73 -14.35
CA TYR A 100 -32.07 -4.25 -13.81
C TYR A 100 -30.83 -3.57 -14.40
N TRP A 101 -30.80 -3.42 -15.73
CA TRP A 101 -29.70 -2.76 -16.43
C TRP A 101 -29.52 -1.31 -15.99
N ASN A 102 -30.64 -0.61 -15.74
CA ASN A 102 -30.60 0.79 -15.38
C ASN A 102 -30.26 0.97 -13.91
N LYS A 103 -30.78 0.10 -13.04
CA LYS A 103 -30.35 0.02 -11.63
C LYS A 103 -28.84 -0.12 -11.52
N HIS A 104 -28.24 -1.03 -12.30
CA HIS A 104 -26.80 -1.21 -12.34
C HIS A 104 -26.09 0.07 -12.83
N LYS A 105 -26.55 0.66 -13.94
CA LYS A 105 -26.01 1.91 -14.49
C LYS A 105 -25.99 3.04 -13.46
N LEU A 106 -27.12 3.29 -12.80
CA LEU A 106 -27.26 4.37 -11.80
C LEU A 106 -26.38 4.14 -10.57
N ARG A 107 -26.30 2.89 -10.07
CA ARG A 107 -25.40 2.54 -8.96
C ARG A 107 -23.94 2.75 -9.31
N THR A 108 -23.54 2.38 -10.53
CA THR A 108 -22.18 2.61 -11.01
C THR A 108 -21.89 4.10 -11.10
N ALA A 109 -22.80 4.91 -11.66
CA ALA A 109 -22.65 6.35 -11.75
C ALA A 109 -22.50 7.01 -10.36
N LEU A 110 -23.35 6.66 -9.39
CA LEU A 110 -23.26 7.16 -8.02
C LEU A 110 -21.97 6.70 -7.31
N GLY A 111 -21.53 5.47 -7.57
CA GLY A 111 -20.25 4.95 -7.05
C GLY A 111 -19.04 5.70 -7.62
N ASP A 112 -19.05 5.99 -8.92
CA ASP A 112 -18.01 6.77 -9.59
C ASP A 112 -18.02 8.23 -9.11
N LEU A 113 -19.19 8.84 -8.92
CA LEU A 113 -19.32 10.19 -8.39
C LEU A 113 -18.72 10.29 -6.98
N LYS A 114 -19.06 9.34 -6.10
CA LYS A 114 -18.46 9.26 -4.76
C LYS A 114 -16.94 9.12 -4.84
N ARG A 115 -16.44 8.23 -5.70
CA ARG A 115 -15.01 8.00 -5.89
C ARG A 115 -14.29 9.26 -6.38
N LYS A 116 -14.88 10.02 -7.30
CA LYS A 116 -14.33 11.31 -7.77
C LYS A 116 -14.19 12.32 -6.62
N LEU A 117 -15.22 12.44 -5.76
CA LEU A 117 -15.19 13.33 -4.60
C LEU A 117 -14.13 12.93 -3.57
N ASP A 118 -14.01 11.63 -3.28
CA ASP A 118 -13.01 11.10 -2.35
C ASP A 118 -11.57 11.29 -2.89
N GLU A 119 -11.35 11.14 -4.21
CA GLU A 119 -10.05 11.34 -4.83
C GLU A 119 -9.65 12.83 -4.89
N GLN A 120 -10.60 13.73 -5.14
CA GLN A 120 -10.38 15.18 -5.06
C GLN A 120 -9.94 15.59 -3.64
N GLU A 121 -10.55 15.04 -2.60
CA GLU A 121 -10.15 15.30 -1.22
C GLU A 121 -8.75 14.75 -0.93
N ARG A 122 -8.45 13.52 -1.37
CA ARG A 122 -7.14 12.91 -1.16
C ARG A 122 -6.02 13.68 -1.86
N SER A 123 -6.25 14.11 -3.10
CA SER A 123 -5.29 14.93 -3.85
C SER A 123 -5.11 16.31 -3.22
N ALA A 124 -6.19 16.96 -2.76
CA ALA A 124 -6.11 18.22 -2.00
C ALA A 124 -5.32 18.06 -0.69
N MET A 125 -5.54 16.97 0.06
CA MET A 125 -4.76 16.68 1.28
C MET A 125 -3.29 16.43 0.98
N THR A 126 -2.98 15.78 -0.15
CA THR A 126 -1.59 15.50 -0.57
C THR A 126 -0.88 16.79 -1.00
N ALA A 127 -1.54 17.64 -1.78
CA ALA A 127 -1.04 18.97 -2.16
C ALA A 127 -0.78 19.84 -0.92
N MET A 128 -1.75 19.89 0.01
CA MET A 128 -1.60 20.59 1.29
C MET A 128 -0.40 20.06 2.09
N ALA A 129 -0.21 18.75 2.17
CA ALA A 129 0.93 18.16 2.88
C ALA A 129 2.28 18.57 2.24
N SER A 130 2.33 18.66 0.91
CA SER A 130 3.51 19.16 0.18
C SER A 130 3.77 20.64 0.49
N ASP A 131 2.74 21.49 0.43
CA ASP A 131 2.84 22.93 0.72
C ASP A 131 3.27 23.18 2.18
N VAL A 132 2.71 22.44 3.12
CA VAL A 132 3.07 22.49 4.54
C VAL A 132 4.51 22.06 4.76
N ALA A 133 4.99 21.02 4.07
CA ALA A 133 6.38 20.59 4.13
C ALA A 133 7.34 21.65 3.58
N THR A 134 7.00 22.30 2.46
CA THR A 134 7.78 23.41 1.89
C THR A 134 7.86 24.59 2.86
N LYS A 135 6.73 25.04 3.43
CA LYS A 135 6.71 26.11 4.43
C LYS A 135 7.55 25.78 5.67
N ALA A 136 7.47 24.54 6.15
CA ALA A 136 8.28 24.10 7.29
C ALA A 136 9.79 24.13 6.97
N LYS A 137 10.16 23.77 5.74
CA LYS A 137 11.54 23.85 5.26
C LYS A 137 12.02 25.31 5.20
N GLU A 138 11.24 26.21 4.63
CA GLU A 138 11.54 27.66 4.58
C GLU A 138 11.71 28.25 5.99
N LEU A 139 10.82 27.89 6.93
CA LEU A 139 10.92 28.30 8.33
C LEU A 139 12.20 27.77 9.00
N ALA A 140 12.61 26.54 8.70
CA ALA A 140 13.84 25.97 9.22
C ALA A 140 15.09 26.64 8.62
N GLU A 141 15.05 26.99 7.32
CA GLU A 141 16.14 27.69 6.64
C GLU A 141 16.31 29.13 7.14
N ALA A 142 15.20 29.84 7.40
CA ALA A 142 15.20 31.19 7.96
C ALA A 142 15.72 31.23 9.41
N ASN A 143 15.55 30.14 10.17
CA ASN A 143 15.93 30.03 11.58
C ASN A 143 17.06 29.01 11.81
N LYS A 144 18.06 28.98 10.92
CA LYS A 144 19.20 28.06 11.06
C LYS A 144 19.96 28.31 12.36
N GLY A 145 20.07 27.26 13.18
CA GLY A 145 20.78 27.31 14.46
C GLY A 145 19.93 27.78 15.64
N ALA A 146 18.63 28.04 15.44
CA ALA A 146 17.72 28.30 16.55
C ALA A 146 17.57 27.03 17.41
N PRO A 147 17.55 27.14 18.75
CA PRO A 147 17.45 25.97 19.62
C PRO A 147 16.06 25.31 19.55
N PHE A 148 15.03 26.08 19.17
CA PHE A 148 13.69 25.56 18.90
C PHE A 148 12.91 26.43 17.91
N ILE A 149 11.88 25.85 17.28
CA ILE A 149 10.92 26.51 16.40
C ILE A 149 9.49 26.15 16.87
N VAL A 150 8.66 27.17 17.05
CA VAL A 150 7.21 27.01 17.27
C VAL A 150 6.47 27.84 16.25
N ALA A 151 5.58 27.21 15.47
CA ALA A 151 4.81 27.90 14.45
C ALA A 151 3.45 27.25 14.21
N GLU A 152 2.54 28.00 13.61
CA GLU A 152 1.32 27.48 13.04
C GLU A 152 1.55 27.12 11.56
N LEU A 153 1.08 25.96 11.13
CA LEU A 153 1.07 25.53 9.74
C LEU A 153 -0.35 25.14 9.32
N PRO A 154 -0.78 25.48 8.09
CA PRO A 154 -2.13 25.21 7.60
C PRO A 154 -2.29 23.74 7.17
N ALA A 155 -2.28 22.82 8.14
CA ALA A 155 -2.36 21.37 7.90
C ALA A 155 -3.75 20.77 8.21
N LYS A 156 -4.74 21.60 8.56
CA LYS A 156 -6.05 21.18 9.08
C LYS A 156 -5.91 20.09 10.17
N SER A 157 -6.72 19.04 10.12
CA SER A 157 -6.64 17.86 11.00
C SER A 157 -5.61 16.79 10.56
N SER A 158 -4.67 17.11 9.66
CA SER A 158 -3.73 16.14 9.09
C SER A 158 -2.44 15.99 9.91
N GLY A 159 -2.39 14.95 10.75
CA GLY A 159 -1.18 14.60 11.49
C GLY A 159 -0.01 14.16 10.59
N LYS A 160 -0.31 13.54 9.45
CA LYS A 160 0.71 13.14 8.46
C LYS A 160 1.40 14.34 7.82
N ALA A 161 0.66 15.42 7.54
CA ALA A 161 1.24 16.65 6.98
C ALA A 161 2.17 17.33 7.99
N LEU A 162 1.76 17.43 9.26
CA LEU A 162 2.61 17.98 10.32
C LEU A 162 3.84 17.11 10.61
N ASP A 163 3.71 15.78 10.62
CA ASP A 163 4.86 14.86 10.75
C ASP A 163 5.83 15.00 9.57
N GLY A 164 5.32 15.16 8.35
CA GLY A 164 6.11 15.47 7.16
C GLY A 164 6.87 16.79 7.29
N ALA A 165 6.22 17.85 7.79
CA ALA A 165 6.86 19.13 8.09
C ALA A 165 7.99 19.01 9.13
N LEU A 166 7.75 18.31 10.24
CA LEU A 166 8.76 18.08 11.27
C LEU A 166 9.98 17.31 10.74
N LYS A 167 9.77 16.36 9.83
CA LYS A 167 10.86 15.66 9.14
C LYS A 167 11.71 16.60 8.28
N GLN A 168 11.10 17.57 7.59
CA GLN A 168 11.86 18.57 6.83
C GLN A 168 12.74 19.43 7.74
N VAL A 169 12.22 19.86 8.89
CA VAL A 169 13.01 20.59 9.89
C VAL A 169 14.21 19.76 10.34
N LYS A 170 14.00 18.47 10.64
CA LYS A 170 15.09 17.56 11.05
C LYS A 170 16.17 17.37 9.98
N ILE A 171 15.80 17.41 8.70
CA ILE A 171 16.74 17.32 7.57
C ILE A 171 17.58 18.60 7.45
N VAL A 172 16.93 19.77 7.55
CA VAL A 172 17.61 21.08 7.40
C VAL A 172 18.42 21.44 8.65
N SER A 173 17.88 21.14 9.84
CA SER A 173 18.46 21.51 11.13
C SER A 173 18.27 20.38 12.15
N PRO A 174 19.21 19.41 12.22
CA PRO A 174 19.07 18.20 13.03
C PRO A 174 19.09 18.45 14.55
N ASP A 175 19.64 19.59 14.99
CA ASP A 175 19.74 19.97 16.41
C ASP A 175 18.61 20.90 16.87
N THR A 176 17.69 21.27 15.98
CA THR A 176 16.57 22.16 16.31
C THR A 176 15.36 21.36 16.79
N ALA A 177 14.82 21.71 17.96
CA ALA A 177 13.53 21.19 18.42
C ALA A 177 12.37 21.91 17.72
N ALA A 178 11.34 21.21 17.27
CA ALA A 178 10.21 21.83 16.57
C ALA A 178 8.87 21.41 17.16
N LEU A 179 7.94 22.35 17.27
CA LEU A 179 6.55 22.09 17.62
C LEU A 179 5.65 22.91 16.69
N PHE A 180 4.79 22.24 15.96
CA PHE A 180 3.87 22.87 15.02
C PHE A 180 2.42 22.69 15.44
N PHE A 181 1.66 23.77 15.34
CA PHE A 181 0.21 23.78 15.52
C PHE A 181 -0.49 23.79 14.17
N SER A 182 -1.70 23.22 14.14
CA SER A 182 -2.62 23.36 13.01
C SER A 182 -4.04 23.42 13.54
N VAL A 183 -4.83 24.28 12.93
CA VAL A 183 -6.25 24.47 13.22
C VAL A 183 -7.09 24.02 12.04
N ASP A 184 -8.13 23.25 12.35
CA ASP A 184 -9.19 22.88 11.45
C ASP A 184 -10.49 23.56 11.90
N HIS A 185 -10.79 24.71 11.29
CA HIS A 185 -12.01 25.46 11.58
C HIS A 185 -13.28 24.72 11.13
N GLU A 186 -13.18 23.81 10.16
CA GLU A 186 -14.31 23.03 9.66
C GLU A 186 -14.64 21.90 10.65
N ALA A 187 -13.62 21.18 11.13
CA ALA A 187 -13.79 20.12 12.12
C ALA A 187 -13.90 20.65 13.56
N GLY A 188 -13.70 21.95 13.78
CA GLY A 188 -13.65 22.54 15.13
C GLY A 188 -12.53 21.94 15.98
N LYS A 189 -11.38 21.63 15.37
CA LYS A 189 -10.31 20.85 15.99
C LYS A 189 -8.98 21.57 15.88
N ILE A 190 -8.22 21.59 16.97
CA ILE A 190 -6.83 22.03 17.00
C ILE A 190 -5.92 20.84 17.29
N MET A 191 -4.75 20.83 16.68
CA MET A 191 -3.74 19.80 16.90
C MET A 191 -2.34 20.38 16.93
N CYS A 192 -1.46 19.70 17.64
CA CYS A 192 -0.04 20.03 17.66
C CYS A 192 0.81 18.75 17.63
N LEU A 193 1.91 18.82 16.89
CA LEU A 193 2.92 17.77 16.85
C LEU A 193 4.28 18.39 17.17
N SER A 194 5.13 17.63 17.86
CA SER A 194 6.50 18.02 18.19
C SER A 194 7.50 16.94 17.80
N ALA A 195 8.70 17.38 17.44
CA ALA A 195 9.88 16.56 17.26
C ALA A 195 11.06 17.23 17.97
N VAL A 196 11.69 16.50 18.88
CA VAL A 196 12.81 16.98 19.69
C VAL A 196 14.04 16.11 19.42
N PRO A 197 15.17 16.71 19.01
CA PRO A 197 16.43 16.00 18.84
C PRO A 197 16.91 15.32 20.12
N LYS A 198 17.64 14.21 19.98
CA LYS A 198 18.22 13.49 21.12
C LYS A 198 19.14 14.38 21.98
N SER A 199 19.84 15.34 21.37
CA SER A 199 20.65 16.35 22.05
C SER A 199 19.80 17.21 22.98
N ALA A 200 18.69 17.76 22.48
CA ALA A 200 17.75 18.56 23.26
C ALA A 200 17.02 17.75 24.35
N VAL A 201 16.68 16.48 24.10
CA VAL A 201 16.10 15.58 25.12
C VAL A 201 17.06 15.36 26.28
N LYS A 202 18.36 15.14 26.01
CA LYS A 202 19.38 15.03 27.05
C LYS A 202 19.54 16.33 27.85
N ASN A 203 19.32 17.46 27.20
CA ASN A 203 19.35 18.79 27.82
C ASN A 203 18.06 19.14 28.58
N GLY A 204 17.13 18.19 28.76
CA GLY A 204 15.95 18.35 29.61
C GLY A 204 14.66 18.73 28.87
N LEU A 205 14.70 19.00 27.57
CA LEU A 205 13.48 19.27 26.79
C LEU A 205 12.87 17.95 26.28
N LYS A 206 11.84 17.43 26.95
CA LYS A 206 11.11 16.24 26.47
C LYS A 206 9.88 16.64 25.68
N ALA A 207 9.68 16.04 24.51
CA ALA A 207 8.51 16.28 23.65
C ALA A 207 7.17 16.02 24.37
N THR A 208 7.10 14.96 25.19
CA THR A 208 5.90 14.60 25.97
C THR A 208 5.49 15.68 26.97
N GLU A 209 6.45 16.26 27.68
CA GLU A 209 6.21 17.31 28.67
C GLU A 209 5.88 18.63 27.96
N TRP A 210 6.59 18.92 26.85
CA TRP A 210 6.36 20.10 26.03
C TRP A 210 4.95 20.14 25.45
N VAL A 211 4.49 19.04 24.84
CA VAL A 211 3.11 18.90 24.35
C VAL A 211 2.10 18.81 25.52
N GLY A 212 2.49 18.17 26.62
CA GLY A 212 1.68 18.10 27.84
C GLY A 212 1.30 19.48 28.38
N SER A 213 2.23 20.45 28.33
CA SER A 213 1.99 21.83 28.78
C SER A 213 0.84 22.53 28.04
N VAL A 214 0.63 22.20 26.77
CA VAL A 214 -0.45 22.78 25.95
C VAL A 214 -1.70 21.91 25.90
N THR A 215 -1.61 20.63 26.29
CA THR A 215 -2.73 19.68 26.19
C THR A 215 -3.97 20.12 26.96
N GLN A 216 -3.78 20.73 28.14
CA GLN A 216 -4.88 21.26 28.94
C GLN A 216 -5.59 22.44 28.25
N LEU A 217 -4.83 23.36 27.64
CA LEU A 217 -5.38 24.50 26.89
C LEU A 217 -6.19 24.04 25.69
N LEU A 218 -5.71 23.01 24.98
CA LEU A 218 -6.42 22.41 23.85
C LEU A 218 -7.75 21.74 24.27
N GLY A 219 -7.94 21.44 25.56
CA GLY A 219 -9.08 20.65 26.07
C GLY A 219 -9.05 19.20 25.58
N GLY A 220 -7.85 18.68 25.33
CA GLY A 220 -7.62 17.51 24.50
C GLY A 220 -6.91 16.35 25.19
N ARG A 221 -6.52 15.36 24.38
CA ARG A 221 -5.63 14.28 24.80
C ARG A 221 -4.32 14.38 24.02
N GLY A 222 -3.21 14.12 24.72
CA GLY A 222 -1.87 14.15 24.15
C GLY A 222 -1.05 12.94 24.61
N GLY A 223 -0.03 12.59 23.82
CA GLY A 223 0.84 11.46 24.11
C GLY A 223 1.99 11.35 23.11
N GLY A 224 3.04 10.63 23.48
CA GLY A 224 4.23 10.48 22.65
C GLY A 224 5.40 9.81 23.35
N LYS A 225 6.55 9.84 22.66
CA LYS A 225 7.87 9.49 23.18
C LYS A 225 8.63 10.77 23.54
N PRO A 226 9.73 10.69 24.31
CA PRO A 226 10.54 11.88 24.63
C PRO A 226 11.04 12.66 23.41
N GLU A 227 11.22 11.99 22.26
CA GLU A 227 11.68 12.59 21.00
C GLU A 227 10.52 13.09 20.10
N SER A 228 9.29 12.64 20.32
CA SER A 228 8.14 13.05 19.50
C SER A 228 6.82 12.88 20.23
N ALA A 229 5.99 13.91 20.22
CA ALA A 229 4.68 13.88 20.87
C ALA A 229 3.63 14.64 20.08
N GLN A 230 2.37 14.27 20.29
CA GLN A 230 1.23 14.88 19.65
C GLN A 230 0.09 15.11 20.63
N ALA A 231 -0.69 16.16 20.42
CA ALA A 231 -1.95 16.38 21.12
C ALA A 231 -2.99 16.96 20.17
N SER A 232 -4.26 16.73 20.52
CA SER A 232 -5.38 17.35 19.82
C SER A 232 -6.57 17.54 20.75
N GLY A 233 -7.32 18.62 20.52
CA GLY A 233 -8.52 18.96 21.26
C GLY A 233 -9.47 19.88 20.49
N PRO A 234 -10.66 20.15 21.03
CA PRO A 234 -11.69 20.93 20.38
C PRO A 234 -11.54 22.46 20.57
N ASN A 235 -10.63 22.92 21.43
CA ASN A 235 -10.52 24.35 21.76
C ASN A 235 -9.71 25.13 20.71
N VAL A 236 -10.32 25.44 19.57
CA VAL A 236 -9.65 26.17 18.48
C VAL A 236 -9.19 27.59 18.85
N LYS A 237 -9.87 28.24 19.81
CA LYS A 237 -9.60 29.64 20.18
C LYS A 237 -8.31 29.83 20.98
N CYS A 238 -7.76 28.77 21.57
CA CYS A 238 -6.57 28.85 22.42
C CYS A 238 -5.24 28.91 21.65
N LEU A 239 -5.25 28.95 20.31
CA LEU A 239 -4.03 28.85 19.50
C LEU A 239 -2.93 29.85 19.93
N ALA A 240 -3.28 31.12 20.09
CA ALA A 240 -2.31 32.16 20.46
C ALA A 240 -1.68 31.89 21.85
N GLU A 241 -2.51 31.50 22.82
CA GLU A 241 -2.08 31.16 24.17
C GLU A 241 -1.24 29.87 24.20
N ALA A 242 -1.63 28.87 23.42
CA ALA A 242 -0.92 27.60 23.30
C ALA A 242 0.47 27.78 22.67
N VAL A 243 0.59 28.62 21.62
CA VAL A 243 1.88 28.97 21.00
C VAL A 243 2.79 29.67 22.01
N GLN A 244 2.27 30.66 22.76
CA GLN A 244 3.06 31.35 23.77
C GLN A 244 3.49 30.43 24.92
N THR A 245 2.60 29.56 25.39
CA THR A 245 2.89 28.57 26.44
C THR A 245 3.98 27.60 25.99
N ALA A 246 3.89 27.09 24.75
CA ALA A 246 4.92 26.23 24.18
C ALA A 246 6.29 26.94 24.07
N ILE A 247 6.32 28.21 23.64
CA ILE A 247 7.56 28.99 23.54
C ILE A 247 8.17 29.20 24.94
N SER A 248 7.36 29.57 25.93
CA SER A 248 7.81 29.79 27.31
C SER A 248 8.39 28.50 27.92
N PHE A 249 7.72 27.37 27.71
CA PHE A 249 8.18 26.05 28.18
C PHE A 249 9.53 25.66 27.55
N ALA A 250 9.69 25.86 26.23
CA ALA A 250 10.96 25.57 25.56
C ALA A 250 12.10 26.45 26.07
N LYS A 251 11.86 27.76 26.27
CA LYS A 251 12.86 28.70 26.79
C LYS A 251 13.33 28.34 28.21
N SER A 252 12.44 27.90 29.10
CA SER A 252 12.79 27.56 30.48
C SER A 252 13.65 26.29 30.56
N HIS A 253 13.42 25.31 29.68
CA HIS A 253 14.14 24.04 29.70
C HIS A 253 15.45 24.06 28.89
N LEU A 254 15.62 25.00 27.95
CA LEU A 254 16.84 25.12 27.14
C LEU A 254 17.87 26.13 27.68
N LYS A 255 17.49 27.10 28.52
CA LYS A 255 18.40 28.11 29.11
C LYS A 255 19.33 27.58 30.22
N ALA A 256 19.30 26.29 30.53
CA ALA A 256 20.12 25.69 31.59
C ALA A 256 21.57 25.34 31.18
N SER A 257 22.09 25.79 30.02
CA SER A 257 23.50 25.51 29.68
C SER A 257 24.11 26.47 28.65
N GLN A 258 25.18 27.17 29.06
CA GLN A 258 26.44 27.40 28.33
C GLN A 258 27.45 28.12 29.28
N PRO A 259 28.78 28.02 29.09
CA PRO A 259 29.61 26.82 28.88
C PRO A 259 30.81 26.78 29.85
N ALA A 260 31.29 25.60 30.25
CA ALA A 260 32.57 25.46 30.98
C ALA A 260 33.68 24.97 30.04
N ALA A 261 34.71 25.80 29.90
CA ALA A 261 35.94 25.54 29.16
C ALA A 261 36.88 24.57 29.91
N GLU A 262 37.60 23.79 29.10
CA GLU A 262 38.98 23.28 29.25
C GLU A 262 39.51 22.86 30.63
N LYS A 263 39.98 21.61 30.68
CA LYS A 263 41.39 21.33 31.01
C LYS A 263 41.88 19.99 30.46
N ALA A 264 42.98 20.08 29.73
CA ALA A 264 43.95 19.02 29.44
C ALA A 264 44.53 18.45 30.77
N THR A 265 45.12 17.26 30.88
CA THR A 265 46.25 16.69 30.13
C THR A 265 46.52 15.24 30.59
N SER A 266 46.98 14.39 29.64
CA SER A 266 48.06 13.37 29.74
C SER A 266 47.95 12.18 30.72
N GLU A 267 48.37 10.93 30.44
CA GLU A 267 49.52 10.42 29.67
C GLU A 267 49.32 8.99 29.09
N LYS A 268 49.86 8.81 27.88
CA LYS A 268 50.69 7.72 27.30
C LYS A 268 50.46 6.23 27.67
N ALA A 269 50.33 5.40 26.63
CA ALA A 269 51.45 4.59 26.12
C ALA A 269 51.12 3.90 24.77
N GLU A 270 51.97 4.21 23.79
CA GLU A 270 52.19 3.61 22.45
C GLU A 270 52.97 2.27 22.56
N PRO A 271 53.44 1.58 21.48
CA PRO A 271 53.26 1.80 20.03
C PRO A 271 53.14 0.52 19.14
N ALA A 272 53.04 0.80 17.82
CA ALA A 272 53.68 0.09 16.69
C ALA A 272 53.02 -1.21 16.17
N LYS A 273 52.87 -1.47 14.85
CA LYS A 273 53.47 -1.01 13.59
C LYS A 273 52.41 -1.17 12.46
N GLY A 274 52.30 -0.27 11.49
CA GLY A 274 53.19 -0.18 10.31
C GLY A 274 52.63 -1.05 9.16
N SER A 275 51.76 -0.48 8.32
CA SER A 275 52.04 -0.12 6.92
C SER A 275 52.18 -1.30 5.95
N THR A 276 51.35 -1.32 4.90
CA THR A 276 51.87 -1.30 3.52
C THR A 276 50.74 -1.00 2.53
N VAL A 277 50.93 0.08 1.78
CA VAL A 277 50.30 0.32 0.48
C VAL A 277 50.82 -0.74 -0.48
N SER A 278 49.92 -1.47 -1.15
CA SER A 278 50.24 -2.19 -2.37
C SER A 278 49.31 -1.75 -3.50
N LYS A 279 49.94 -1.21 -4.54
CA LYS A 279 49.35 -1.00 -5.87
C LYS A 279 48.94 -2.35 -6.47
N GLY A 280 47.80 -2.36 -7.16
CA GLY A 280 47.63 -3.17 -8.36
C GLY A 280 46.55 -4.25 -8.30
N LYS A 281 45.38 -3.95 -8.87
CA LYS A 281 44.88 -4.51 -10.14
C LYS A 281 43.41 -4.12 -10.29
N LYS A 282 43.08 -3.48 -11.42
CA LYS A 282 41.70 -3.37 -11.89
C LYS A 282 41.16 -4.80 -12.03
N SER A 283 40.23 -5.20 -11.16
CA SER A 283 39.51 -6.47 -11.26
C SER A 283 38.05 -6.14 -11.55
N ALA A 284 37.42 -6.94 -12.41
CA ALA A 284 36.05 -6.73 -12.91
C ALA A 284 35.06 -6.47 -11.76
N SER A 285 34.13 -5.53 -11.96
CA SER A 285 33.10 -5.16 -10.98
C SER A 285 32.28 -6.38 -10.58
N SER A 286 32.53 -6.96 -9.40
CA SER A 286 31.80 -8.14 -8.91
C SER A 286 30.50 -7.70 -8.25
N LEU A 287 29.40 -8.35 -8.64
CA LEU A 287 28.10 -8.17 -8.02
C LEU A 287 28.03 -9.06 -6.78
N ILE A 288 27.68 -8.49 -5.62
CA ILE A 288 27.57 -9.23 -4.36
C ILE A 288 26.12 -9.20 -3.87
N LEU A 289 25.52 -10.37 -3.64
CA LEU A 289 24.19 -10.53 -3.09
C LEU A 289 24.27 -10.78 -1.58
N HIS A 290 23.76 -9.82 -0.81
CA HIS A 290 23.63 -9.90 0.63
C HIS A 290 22.22 -10.33 1.03
N PHE A 291 22.09 -11.32 1.91
CA PHE A 291 20.79 -11.78 2.42
C PHE A 291 20.85 -12.01 3.94
N PRO A 292 19.72 -11.85 4.66
CA PRO A 292 19.67 -12.05 6.10
C PRO A 292 20.02 -13.49 6.50
N GLU A 293 20.71 -13.63 7.64
CA GLU A 293 21.09 -14.92 8.20
C GLU A 293 19.84 -15.77 8.51
N GLY A 294 19.84 -17.04 8.09
CA GLY A 294 18.70 -17.95 8.24
C GLY A 294 17.67 -17.95 7.09
N LEU A 295 17.74 -17.01 6.14
CA LEU A 295 16.79 -16.90 5.00
C LEU A 295 17.42 -17.31 3.66
N LYS A 296 18.05 -18.49 3.60
CA LYS A 296 18.73 -18.99 2.38
C LYS A 296 17.81 -19.05 1.15
N ASN A 297 16.51 -19.28 1.34
CA ASN A 297 15.53 -19.36 0.26
C ASN A 297 15.24 -18.02 -0.41
N ALA A 298 15.43 -16.89 0.30
CA ALA A 298 15.17 -15.56 -0.24
C ALA A 298 16.15 -15.18 -1.38
N ALA A 299 17.33 -15.80 -1.40
CA ALA A 299 18.34 -15.58 -2.43
C ALA A 299 18.12 -16.46 -3.70
N LEU A 300 17.23 -17.46 -3.67
CA LEU A 300 17.08 -18.42 -4.77
C LEU A 300 16.61 -17.75 -6.06
N PHE A 301 15.61 -16.87 -5.98
CA PHE A 301 15.02 -16.23 -7.16
C PHE A 301 16.02 -15.31 -7.90
N PRO A 302 16.71 -14.37 -7.23
CA PRO A 302 17.80 -13.60 -7.84
C PRO A 302 18.92 -14.45 -8.43
N ARG A 303 19.35 -15.50 -7.72
CA ARG A 303 20.43 -16.38 -8.18
C ARG A 303 20.03 -17.11 -9.45
N MET A 304 18.82 -17.66 -9.50
CA MET A 304 18.35 -18.38 -10.68
C MET A 304 18.19 -17.44 -11.86
N ALA A 305 17.65 -16.24 -11.64
CA ALA A 305 17.58 -15.20 -12.67
C ALA A 305 18.96 -14.86 -13.26
N ALA A 306 19.99 -14.74 -12.41
CA ALA A 306 21.37 -14.51 -12.84
C ALA A 306 21.94 -15.69 -13.64
N GLY A 307 21.65 -16.93 -13.23
CA GLY A 307 22.09 -18.13 -13.93
C GLY A 307 21.53 -18.23 -15.37
N PHE A 308 20.30 -17.77 -15.61
CA PHE A 308 19.72 -17.73 -16.97
C PHE A 308 20.30 -16.63 -17.87
N SER A 309 20.86 -15.57 -17.29
CA SER A 309 21.52 -14.49 -18.05
C SER A 309 23.04 -14.66 -18.18
N GLY A 310 23.61 -15.68 -17.51
CA GLY A 310 25.06 -15.89 -17.47
C GLY A 310 25.79 -14.94 -16.52
N ASN A 311 25.06 -14.20 -15.68
CA ASN A 311 25.64 -13.31 -14.67
C ASN A 311 26.08 -14.14 -13.45
N SER A 312 27.35 -14.02 -13.06
CA SER A 312 27.85 -14.56 -11.79
C SER A 312 27.63 -13.55 -10.66
N VAL A 313 27.03 -13.99 -9.56
CA VAL A 313 26.79 -13.16 -8.38
C VAL A 313 27.39 -13.84 -7.17
N ASP A 314 28.31 -13.15 -6.51
CA ASP A 314 28.92 -13.61 -5.26
C ASP A 314 27.91 -13.51 -4.12
N ILE A 315 27.95 -14.43 -3.17
CA ILE A 315 26.94 -14.54 -2.12
C ILE A 315 27.56 -14.24 -0.76
N ASN A 316 26.91 -13.40 0.04
CA ASN A 316 27.41 -13.06 1.35
C ASN A 316 26.30 -13.01 2.41
N SER A 317 26.37 -13.91 3.39
CA SER A 317 25.54 -13.86 4.59
C SER A 317 26.14 -12.90 5.62
N LYS A 318 26.14 -11.59 5.32
CA LYS A 318 26.42 -10.54 6.32
C LYS A 318 25.11 -10.16 7.02
N GLY A 319 25.19 -9.68 8.26
CA GLY A 319 24.05 -9.27 9.11
C GLY A 319 23.25 -8.08 8.58
N VAL A 320 22.69 -8.23 7.37
CA VAL A 320 21.85 -7.25 6.68
C VAL A 320 20.40 -7.59 7.01
N ALA A 321 19.59 -6.57 7.30
CA ALA A 321 18.18 -6.74 7.66
C ALA A 321 17.30 -7.13 6.46
N GLU A 322 17.77 -6.92 5.23
CA GLU A 322 17.03 -7.13 3.99
C GLU A 322 17.94 -7.67 2.87
N LEU A 323 17.34 -8.20 1.80
CA LEU A 323 18.05 -8.70 0.62
C LEU A 323 18.52 -7.54 -0.27
N VAL A 324 19.83 -7.45 -0.51
CA VAL A 324 20.47 -6.33 -1.19
C VAL A 324 21.48 -6.81 -2.23
N LEU A 325 21.48 -6.19 -3.41
CA LEU A 325 22.52 -6.33 -4.41
C LEU A 325 23.50 -5.16 -4.31
N GLU A 326 24.77 -5.46 -4.11
CA GLU A 326 25.87 -4.49 -4.02
C GLU A 326 26.75 -4.57 -5.28
N LYS A 327 27.22 -3.41 -5.74
CA LYS A 327 28.23 -3.28 -6.78
C LYS A 327 29.23 -2.22 -6.33
N ASP A 328 30.52 -2.56 -6.34
CA ASP A 328 31.62 -1.64 -6.04
C ASP A 328 31.46 -0.89 -4.68
N GLY A 329 30.97 -1.58 -3.64
CA GLY A 329 30.78 -0.99 -2.31
C GLY A 329 29.47 -0.22 -2.11
N SER A 330 28.63 -0.12 -3.14
CA SER A 330 27.38 0.64 -3.12
C SER A 330 26.16 -0.26 -3.34
N VAL A 331 25.10 -0.01 -2.57
CA VAL A 331 23.82 -0.70 -2.72
C VAL A 331 23.17 -0.28 -4.04
N LEU A 332 23.01 -1.25 -4.95
CA LEU A 332 22.42 -1.04 -6.27
C LEU A 332 20.89 -1.20 -6.21
N LEU A 333 20.42 -2.33 -5.67
CA LEU A 333 19.00 -2.69 -5.62
C LEU A 333 18.66 -3.46 -4.35
N LYS A 334 17.38 -3.42 -3.97
CA LYS A 334 16.83 -4.11 -2.80
C LYS A 334 15.62 -4.94 -3.21
N GLY A 335 15.39 -6.05 -2.51
CA GLY A 335 14.23 -6.93 -2.72
C GLY A 335 14.41 -7.96 -3.83
N SER A 336 13.82 -9.14 -3.64
CA SER A 336 14.02 -10.32 -4.50
C SER A 336 13.64 -10.06 -5.95
N SER A 337 12.44 -9.52 -6.17
CA SER A 337 11.87 -9.33 -7.51
C SER A 337 12.59 -8.27 -8.33
N ALA A 338 12.99 -7.15 -7.70
CA ALA A 338 13.74 -6.09 -8.37
C ALA A 338 15.17 -6.54 -8.72
N ILE A 339 15.83 -7.27 -7.83
CA ILE A 339 17.16 -7.81 -8.08
C ILE A 339 17.10 -8.89 -9.17
N ALA A 340 16.12 -9.80 -9.12
CA ALA A 340 15.94 -10.83 -10.14
C ALA A 340 15.67 -10.23 -11.52
N TYR A 341 14.85 -9.19 -11.62
CA TYR A 341 14.62 -8.45 -12.86
C TYR A 341 15.92 -7.88 -13.43
N HIS A 342 16.70 -7.21 -12.59
CA HIS A 342 17.97 -6.61 -13.00
C HIS A 342 18.98 -7.66 -13.48
N LEU A 343 19.04 -8.80 -12.78
CA LEU A 343 19.97 -9.87 -13.10
C LEU A 343 19.54 -10.69 -14.32
N ALA A 344 18.24 -10.87 -14.57
CA ALA A 344 17.71 -11.64 -15.70
C ALA A 344 17.93 -10.95 -17.07
N GLY A 345 17.94 -9.61 -17.10
CA GLY A 345 17.98 -8.85 -18.34
C GLY A 345 16.86 -9.27 -19.30
N ASN A 346 17.20 -9.56 -20.56
CA ASN A 346 16.25 -10.03 -21.58
C ASN A 346 16.22 -11.56 -21.76
N SER A 347 16.96 -12.32 -20.95
CA SER A 347 17.15 -13.76 -21.15
C SER A 347 15.92 -14.60 -20.80
N LEU A 348 15.02 -14.06 -19.96
CA LEU A 348 13.77 -14.72 -19.54
C LEU A 348 12.53 -14.09 -20.20
N GLY A 349 12.69 -13.54 -21.40
CA GLY A 349 11.61 -12.87 -22.14
C GLY A 349 11.35 -11.42 -21.67
N PRO A 350 10.46 -10.70 -22.36
CA PRO A 350 10.07 -9.35 -21.95
C PRO A 350 9.27 -9.41 -20.64
N VAL A 351 9.41 -8.38 -19.82
CA VAL A 351 8.56 -8.23 -18.64
C VAL A 351 7.30 -7.48 -19.01
N ASP A 352 6.28 -8.25 -19.33
CA ASP A 352 4.94 -7.81 -19.66
C ASP A 352 4.00 -7.90 -18.45
N ALA A 353 2.75 -7.49 -18.66
CA ALA A 353 1.72 -7.52 -17.63
C ALA A 353 1.49 -8.93 -17.08
N GLU A 354 1.60 -9.96 -17.92
CA GLU A 354 1.45 -11.36 -17.52
C GLU A 354 2.60 -11.79 -16.60
N THR A 355 3.84 -11.44 -16.95
CA THR A 355 5.01 -11.70 -16.11
C THR A 355 4.90 -11.03 -14.75
N LEU A 356 4.52 -9.74 -14.71
CA LEU A 356 4.33 -9.00 -13.47
C LEU A 356 3.18 -9.57 -12.62
N GLN A 357 2.09 -10.00 -13.25
CA GLN A 357 0.98 -10.66 -12.56
C GLN A 357 1.48 -11.89 -11.79
N TRP A 358 2.30 -12.73 -12.42
CA TRP A 358 2.82 -13.94 -11.78
C TRP A 358 3.87 -13.66 -10.71
N VAL A 359 4.73 -12.64 -10.89
CA VAL A 359 5.67 -12.18 -9.84
C VAL A 359 4.91 -11.68 -8.61
N PHE A 360 3.90 -10.83 -8.79
CA PHE A 360 3.09 -10.34 -7.68
C PHE A 360 2.20 -11.42 -7.05
N TYR A 361 1.74 -12.38 -7.84
CA TYR A 361 1.03 -13.54 -7.32
C TYR A 361 1.94 -14.38 -6.41
N ALA A 362 3.19 -14.60 -6.83
CA ALA A 362 4.20 -15.29 -6.03
C ALA A 362 4.46 -14.56 -4.70
N ASP A 363 4.77 -13.26 -4.75
CA ASP A 363 5.12 -12.46 -3.57
C ASP A 363 3.96 -12.32 -2.58
N ASN A 364 2.74 -12.06 -3.07
CA ASN A 364 1.61 -11.70 -2.20
C ASN A 364 0.72 -12.88 -1.80
N HIS A 365 0.68 -13.96 -2.60
CA HIS A 365 -0.20 -15.10 -2.34
C HIS A 365 0.61 -16.33 -1.99
N LEU A 366 1.56 -16.74 -2.83
CA LEU A 366 2.26 -18.01 -2.60
C LEU A 366 3.21 -17.97 -1.40
N ILE A 367 4.10 -16.97 -1.31
CA ILE A 367 5.09 -16.91 -0.22
C ILE A 367 4.42 -16.92 1.17
N PRO A 368 3.41 -16.07 1.47
CA PRO A 368 2.74 -16.10 2.77
C PRO A 368 2.07 -17.44 3.09
N TYR A 369 1.43 -18.07 2.10
CA TYR A 369 0.72 -19.34 2.31
C TYR A 369 1.68 -20.51 2.48
N VAL A 370 2.78 -20.53 1.73
CA VAL A 370 3.84 -21.54 1.85
C VAL A 370 4.52 -21.43 3.21
N LEU A 371 4.93 -20.22 3.63
CA LEU A 371 5.53 -19.99 4.95
C LEU A 371 4.57 -20.38 6.09
N SER A 372 3.29 -20.02 5.98
CA SER A 372 2.28 -20.42 6.96
C SER A 372 2.10 -21.95 7.02
N SER A 373 2.22 -22.64 5.88
CA SER A 373 2.08 -24.09 5.80
C SER A 373 3.31 -24.84 6.32
N THR A 374 4.52 -24.32 6.10
CA THR A 374 5.78 -24.95 6.56
C THR A 374 6.04 -24.70 8.05
N MET A 375 5.57 -23.58 8.61
CA MET A 375 5.70 -23.24 10.03
C MET A 375 4.62 -23.89 10.93
N GLY A 376 3.80 -24.82 10.41
CA GLY A 376 2.89 -25.64 11.20
C GLY A 376 1.59 -24.98 11.67
N ASN A 377 1.17 -23.87 11.07
CA ASN A 377 -0.06 -23.17 11.46
C ASN A 377 -1.30 -23.85 10.80
N LYS A 378 -2.01 -24.70 11.56
CA LYS A 378 -2.87 -25.81 11.05
C LYS A 378 -4.25 -25.46 10.47
N GLY A 379 -4.52 -24.25 9.99
CA GLY A 379 -5.86 -23.90 9.49
C GLY A 379 -5.86 -23.12 8.19
N CYS A 380 -5.83 -21.80 8.33
CA CYS A 380 -6.11 -20.87 7.23
C CYS A 380 -5.07 -20.94 6.10
N GLY A 381 -3.77 -21.04 6.42
CA GLY A 381 -2.70 -21.04 5.42
C GLY A 381 -2.72 -22.26 4.49
N LYS A 382 -3.10 -23.43 5.02
CA LYS A 382 -3.16 -24.67 4.23
C LYS A 382 -4.33 -24.67 3.23
N GLN A 383 -5.48 -24.14 3.63
CA GLN A 383 -6.63 -24.01 2.75
C GLN A 383 -6.39 -22.95 1.66
N ALA A 384 -5.78 -21.82 2.02
CA ALA A 384 -5.39 -20.79 1.05
C ALA A 384 -4.37 -21.32 0.04
N LEU A 385 -3.33 -22.04 0.50
CA LEU A 385 -2.35 -22.69 -0.37
C LEU A 385 -3.02 -23.69 -1.33
N HIS A 386 -3.97 -24.50 -0.83
CA HIS A 386 -4.70 -25.44 -1.67
C HIS A 386 -5.47 -24.73 -2.79
N THR A 387 -6.20 -23.66 -2.47
CA THR A 387 -6.92 -22.85 -3.48
C THR A 387 -5.95 -22.24 -4.51
N SER A 388 -4.83 -21.69 -4.06
CA SER A 388 -3.82 -21.09 -4.93
C SER A 388 -3.17 -22.12 -5.87
N LEU A 389 -2.87 -23.33 -5.37
CA LEU A 389 -2.32 -24.41 -6.18
C LEU A 389 -3.34 -24.96 -7.17
N LYS A 390 -4.64 -25.01 -6.82
CA LYS A 390 -5.71 -25.41 -7.73
C LYS A 390 -5.89 -24.42 -8.88
N CYS A 391 -5.81 -23.12 -8.58
CA CYS A 391 -5.83 -22.07 -9.60
C CYS A 391 -4.63 -22.21 -10.54
N LEU A 392 -3.43 -22.36 -9.99
CA LEU A 392 -2.21 -22.57 -10.76
C LEU A 392 -2.31 -23.83 -11.65
N ASP A 393 -2.82 -24.95 -11.14
CA ASP A 393 -2.99 -26.19 -11.91
C ASP A 393 -3.95 -26.04 -13.09
N SER A 394 -5.00 -25.22 -12.92
CA SER A 394 -5.93 -24.88 -14.00
C SER A 394 -5.25 -24.05 -15.09
N VAL A 395 -4.49 -23.03 -14.73
CA VAL A 395 -3.80 -22.18 -15.72
C VAL A 395 -2.70 -22.95 -16.44
N LEU A 396 -1.95 -23.79 -15.72
CA LEU A 396 -0.91 -24.62 -16.31
C LEU A 396 -1.45 -25.71 -17.24
N SER A 397 -2.75 -26.05 -17.15
CA SER A 397 -3.38 -27.03 -18.06
C SER A 397 -3.43 -26.55 -19.52
N GLU A 398 -3.43 -25.24 -19.73
CA GLU A 398 -3.50 -24.61 -21.04
C GLU A 398 -2.12 -24.36 -21.65
N ARG A 399 -1.04 -24.58 -20.90
CA ARG A 399 0.34 -24.29 -21.30
C ARG A 399 1.13 -25.56 -21.63
N ASN A 400 1.64 -25.64 -22.86
CA ASN A 400 2.49 -26.75 -23.31
C ASN A 400 3.97 -26.50 -22.95
N TYR A 401 4.40 -26.99 -21.78
CA TYR A 401 5.78 -26.85 -21.29
C TYR A 401 6.80 -27.85 -21.87
N LEU A 402 6.41 -28.64 -22.87
CA LEU A 402 7.18 -29.81 -23.32
C LEU A 402 7.83 -29.67 -24.70
N ASN A 403 8.06 -28.49 -25.30
CA ASN A 403 9.06 -28.35 -26.40
C ASN A 403 9.35 -26.95 -26.98
N SER A 404 8.75 -25.82 -26.56
CA SER A 404 9.10 -24.52 -27.20
C SER A 404 8.73 -23.23 -26.48
N SER A 405 8.06 -23.26 -25.32
CA SER A 405 7.76 -22.03 -24.58
C SER A 405 9.00 -21.53 -23.84
N LYS A 406 9.49 -20.33 -24.21
CA LYS A 406 10.52 -19.63 -23.44
C LYS A 406 10.01 -19.41 -22.01
N MET A 407 10.76 -19.88 -21.03
CA MET A 407 10.45 -19.70 -19.61
C MET A 407 10.50 -18.23 -19.24
N SER A 408 9.49 -17.76 -18.50
CA SER A 408 9.39 -16.37 -18.07
C SER A 408 9.99 -16.14 -16.68
N LEU A 409 10.28 -14.87 -16.35
CA LEU A 409 10.64 -14.47 -14.98
C LEU A 409 9.50 -14.79 -13.98
N GLY A 410 8.25 -14.75 -14.43
CA GLY A 410 7.07 -15.10 -13.63
C GLY A 410 7.02 -16.59 -13.27
N ASP A 411 7.34 -17.48 -14.23
CA ASP A 411 7.46 -18.92 -13.97
C ASP A 411 8.52 -19.19 -12.89
N LEU A 412 9.65 -18.48 -12.97
CA LEU A 412 10.74 -18.62 -12.01
C LEU A 412 10.36 -18.10 -10.61
N ALA A 413 9.64 -16.98 -10.52
CA ALA A 413 9.15 -16.43 -9.25
C ALA A 413 8.19 -17.39 -8.53
N VAL A 414 7.23 -17.95 -9.28
CA VAL A 414 6.29 -18.95 -8.77
C VAL A 414 7.04 -20.22 -8.33
N PHE A 415 8.02 -20.67 -9.12
CA PHE A 415 8.82 -21.85 -8.80
C PHE A 415 9.60 -21.68 -7.50
N CYS A 416 10.34 -20.57 -7.35
CA CYS A 416 11.11 -20.26 -6.14
C CYS A 416 10.23 -20.17 -4.89
N SER A 417 9.00 -19.67 -5.04
CA SER A 417 8.04 -19.55 -3.93
C SER A 417 7.54 -20.92 -3.43
N LEU A 418 7.52 -21.93 -4.30
CA LEU A 418 7.04 -23.28 -3.98
C LEU A 418 8.16 -24.22 -3.49
N ILE A 419 9.43 -23.89 -3.72
CA ILE A 419 10.58 -24.70 -3.26
C ILE A 419 10.51 -25.06 -1.77
N PRO A 420 10.15 -24.17 -0.83
CA PRO A 420 10.09 -24.52 0.59
C PRO A 420 9.11 -25.65 0.94
N LEU A 421 8.16 -25.98 0.06
CA LEU A 421 7.28 -27.15 0.22
C LEU A 421 7.98 -28.49 -0.07
N SER A 422 9.17 -28.45 -0.66
CA SER A 422 9.98 -29.62 -1.01
C SER A 422 11.30 -29.61 -0.24
N LYS A 423 11.56 -30.68 0.52
CA LYS A 423 12.82 -30.80 1.28
C LYS A 423 14.06 -30.92 0.39
N ASP A 424 13.90 -31.51 -0.80
CA ASP A 424 15.01 -31.78 -1.74
C ASP A 424 14.87 -31.00 -3.05
N GLY A 425 13.92 -30.05 -3.13
CA GLY A 425 13.60 -29.30 -4.34
C GLY A 425 12.95 -30.14 -5.45
N THR A 426 12.40 -31.32 -5.13
CA THR A 426 11.65 -32.20 -6.04
C THR A 426 10.16 -32.20 -5.73
N ALA A 427 9.31 -32.24 -6.77
CA ALA A 427 7.85 -32.31 -6.59
C ALA A 427 7.38 -33.66 -6.01
N GLN A 428 8.21 -34.70 -6.06
CA GLN A 428 7.89 -36.05 -5.59
C GLN A 428 7.85 -36.15 -4.06
N ASN A 429 8.65 -35.34 -3.37
CA ASN A 429 8.71 -35.28 -1.91
C ASN A 429 7.90 -34.10 -1.32
N ALA A 430 6.96 -33.55 -2.10
CA ALA A 430 6.07 -32.45 -1.72
C ALA A 430 4.59 -32.88 -1.84
N PRO A 431 3.96 -33.39 -0.75
CA PRO A 431 2.60 -33.95 -0.82
C PRO A 431 1.52 -32.92 -1.22
N GLU A 432 1.76 -31.63 -0.99
CA GLU A 432 0.85 -30.57 -1.42
C GLU A 432 0.94 -30.29 -2.94
N LEU A 433 2.13 -30.43 -3.54
CA LEU A 433 2.33 -30.28 -4.99
C LEU A 433 1.88 -31.54 -5.75
N GLY A 434 2.08 -32.72 -5.15
CA GLY A 434 1.75 -34.01 -5.77
C GLY A 434 0.26 -34.22 -6.07
N LYS A 435 -0.64 -33.43 -5.48
CA LYS A 435 -2.09 -33.46 -5.73
C LYS A 435 -2.49 -32.87 -7.09
N TYR A 436 -1.59 -32.11 -7.70
CA TYR A 436 -1.87 -31.28 -8.88
C TYR A 436 -0.96 -31.71 -10.03
N ASN A 437 -1.55 -32.38 -11.03
CA ASN A 437 -0.78 -33.03 -12.09
C ASN A 437 -0.02 -32.04 -12.98
N ASN A 438 -0.62 -30.90 -13.32
CA ASN A 438 0.00 -29.91 -14.18
C ASN A 438 1.07 -29.14 -13.41
N VAL A 439 0.80 -28.76 -12.16
CA VAL A 439 1.81 -28.17 -11.27
C VAL A 439 3.01 -29.09 -11.10
N LYS A 440 2.79 -30.39 -10.86
CA LYS A 440 3.87 -31.37 -10.72
C LYS A 440 4.73 -31.47 -11.98
N ARG A 441 4.10 -31.56 -13.16
CA ARG A 441 4.81 -31.63 -14.45
C ARG A 441 5.62 -30.36 -14.70
N TRP A 442 4.99 -29.21 -14.55
CA TRP A 442 5.61 -27.89 -14.71
C TRP A 442 6.79 -27.68 -13.76
N PHE A 443 6.61 -27.97 -12.47
CA PHE A 443 7.66 -27.84 -11.46
C PHE A 443 8.87 -28.73 -11.78
N THR A 444 8.61 -29.95 -12.27
CA THR A 444 9.67 -30.88 -12.69
C THR A 444 10.42 -30.34 -13.92
N ALA A 445 9.71 -29.75 -14.89
CA ALA A 445 10.31 -29.17 -16.10
C ALA A 445 11.19 -27.93 -15.81
N ILE A 446 10.83 -27.10 -14.83
CA ILE A 446 11.69 -25.98 -14.39
C ILE A 446 12.90 -26.51 -13.60
N ARG A 447 12.69 -27.50 -12.71
CA ARG A 447 13.76 -28.10 -11.91
C ARG A 447 14.85 -28.75 -12.77
N SER A 448 14.50 -29.25 -13.96
CA SER A 448 15.45 -29.87 -14.90
C SER A 448 16.27 -28.86 -15.71
N GLN A 449 16.03 -27.55 -15.58
CA GLN A 449 16.82 -26.55 -16.27
C GLN A 449 18.22 -26.43 -15.65
N LYS A 450 19.26 -26.37 -16.48
CA LYS A 450 20.68 -26.37 -16.03
C LYS A 450 20.99 -25.32 -14.94
N PRO A 451 20.61 -24.03 -15.08
CA PRO A 451 20.90 -23.03 -14.03
C PRO A 451 20.19 -23.32 -12.71
N VAL A 452 18.98 -23.91 -12.78
CA VAL A 452 18.19 -24.28 -11.59
C VAL A 452 18.84 -25.46 -10.86
N ILE A 453 19.39 -26.42 -11.61
CA ILE A 453 20.13 -27.56 -11.06
C ILE A 453 21.37 -27.09 -10.29
N GLU A 454 22.21 -26.27 -10.93
CA GLU A 454 23.47 -25.80 -10.35
C GLU A 454 23.24 -25.08 -9.01
N ILE A 455 22.23 -24.20 -8.96
CA ILE A 455 21.93 -23.40 -7.77
C ILE A 455 21.34 -24.24 -6.62
N LEU A 456 20.48 -25.20 -6.92
CA LEU A 456 19.88 -26.06 -5.90
C LEU A 456 20.86 -27.12 -5.38
N GLU A 457 21.81 -27.56 -6.21
CA GLU A 457 22.86 -28.51 -5.82
C GLU A 457 24.08 -27.83 -5.19
N GLY A 458 24.12 -26.50 -5.15
CA GLY A 458 25.19 -25.73 -4.53
C GLY A 458 26.51 -25.76 -5.30
N LYS A 459 26.44 -25.92 -6.63
CA LYS A 459 27.59 -25.88 -7.55
C LYS A 459 27.88 -24.48 -8.06
#